data_AF-A0A2Z2E5W8-F1
#
_entry.id   AF-A0A2Z2E5W8-F1
#
_cell.length_a   1.000
_cell.length_b   1.000
_cell.length_c   1.000
_cell.angle_alpha   90.00
_cell.angle_beta   90.00
_cell.angle_gamma   90.00
#
_symmetry.space_group_name_H-M   'P 1'
#
loop_
_entity.id
_entity.type
_entity.pdbx_description
1 polymer ?
#
loop_
_entity_poly.entity_id
_entity_poly.type
_entity_poly.pdbx_seq_one_letter_code
_entity_poly.pdbx_strand_id
1 'polypeptide(L)'
;MEFSAVIQQLTETITPYKDKVTEVQSAVRVLDSARRPTITNVLGLLAEGGGRRNAMSICNGTEKDVHLIRWYLEHGHNKVPPIAYLESKREDQCLWHNAGSWACTGSSGVVSYMLDYHTTLHIMWECPYDFNLYDNFIGLLLTSEKQLKNPDKHLF
;
A
#
# COMPACT_ATOMS: atom_id res chain seq x y z
N MET A 1 -13.88 -7.79 24.18
CA MET A 1 -13.84 -9.16 23.61
C MET A 1 -14.76 -9.31 22.39
N GLU A 2 -15.76 -8.44 22.17
CA GLU A 2 -16.67 -8.50 21.02
C GLU A 2 -16.08 -7.99 19.68
N PHE A 3 -15.18 -7.01 19.70
CA PHE A 3 -14.54 -6.50 18.46
C PHE A 3 -13.78 -7.58 17.68
N SER A 4 -13.17 -8.55 18.38
CA SER A 4 -12.43 -9.63 17.73
C SER A 4 -13.35 -10.55 16.93
N ALA A 5 -14.53 -10.85 17.45
CA ALA A 5 -15.49 -11.72 16.76
C ALA A 5 -16.08 -11.03 15.52
N VAL A 6 -16.39 -9.73 15.62
CA VAL A 6 -16.91 -8.95 14.48
C VAL A 6 -15.85 -8.79 13.38
N ILE A 7 -14.59 -8.51 13.75
CA ILE A 7 -13.49 -8.45 12.76
C ILE A 7 -13.31 -9.81 12.09
N GLN A 8 -13.31 -10.89 12.87
CA GLN A 8 -13.12 -12.25 12.36
C GLN A 8 -14.23 -12.65 11.39
N GLN A 9 -15.49 -12.35 11.74
CA GLN A 9 -16.66 -12.61 10.90
C GLN A 9 -16.67 -11.76 9.62
N LEU A 10 -16.19 -10.51 9.69
CA LEU A 10 -15.99 -9.67 8.50
C LEU A 10 -14.90 -10.26 7.60
N THR A 11 -13.75 -10.68 8.13
CA THR A 11 -12.67 -11.30 7.34
C THR A 11 -13.05 -12.65 6.74
N GLU A 12 -13.91 -13.44 7.38
CA GLU A 12 -14.39 -14.73 6.82
C GLU A 12 -15.23 -14.55 5.55
N THR A 13 -15.87 -13.39 5.38
CA THR A 13 -16.66 -13.08 4.18
C THR A 13 -15.85 -12.43 3.05
N ILE A 14 -14.64 -11.95 3.34
CA ILE A 14 -13.82 -11.21 2.38
C ILE A 14 -12.90 -12.17 1.65
N THR A 15 -12.96 -12.17 0.32
CA THR A 15 -12.14 -13.07 -0.51
C THR A 15 -11.03 -12.28 -1.22
N PRO A 16 -9.75 -12.62 -1.02
CA PRO A 16 -8.65 -11.92 -1.67
C PRO A 16 -8.53 -12.26 -3.16
N TYR A 17 -8.06 -11.29 -3.94
CA TYR A 17 -7.60 -11.51 -5.31
C TYR A 17 -6.31 -12.35 -5.29
N LYS A 18 -6.43 -13.65 -5.56
CA LYS A 18 -5.32 -14.62 -5.46
C LYS A 18 -4.13 -14.26 -6.35
N ASP A 19 -4.40 -13.70 -7.52
CA ASP A 19 -3.42 -13.16 -8.45
C ASP A 19 -2.65 -12.00 -7.83
N LYS A 20 -3.32 -11.04 -7.19
CA LYS A 20 -2.67 -9.92 -6.47
C LYS A 20 -1.82 -10.41 -5.30
N VAL A 21 -2.34 -11.32 -4.49
CA VAL A 21 -1.59 -11.93 -3.39
C VAL A 21 -0.31 -12.58 -3.92
N THR A 22 -0.42 -13.33 -5.02
CA THR A 22 0.73 -14.01 -5.64
C THR A 22 1.73 -13.00 -6.22
N GLU A 23 1.25 -11.93 -6.85
CA GLU A 23 2.06 -10.86 -7.42
C GLU A 23 2.87 -10.14 -6.33
N VAL A 24 2.21 -9.70 -5.24
CA VAL A 24 2.86 -9.05 -4.10
C VAL A 24 3.87 -9.98 -3.43
N GLN A 25 3.51 -11.23 -3.16
CA GLN A 25 4.43 -12.20 -2.57
C GLN A 25 5.66 -12.45 -3.46
N SER A 26 5.46 -12.52 -4.77
CA SER A 26 6.55 -12.70 -5.73
C SER A 26 7.46 -11.48 -5.76
N ALA A 27 6.90 -10.26 -5.79
CA ALA A 27 7.65 -9.02 -5.74
C ALA A 27 8.46 -8.88 -4.44
N VAL A 28 7.87 -9.23 -3.29
CA VAL A 28 8.59 -9.26 -2.00
C VAL A 28 9.77 -10.23 -2.04
N ARG A 29 9.58 -11.45 -2.57
CA ARG A 29 10.66 -12.44 -2.70
C ARG A 29 11.80 -11.96 -3.62
N VAL A 30 11.47 -11.26 -4.71
CA VAL A 30 12.48 -10.65 -5.60
C VAL A 30 13.29 -9.60 -4.84
N LEU A 31 12.62 -8.71 -4.10
CA LEU A 31 13.29 -7.68 -3.29
C LEU A 31 14.11 -8.27 -2.14
N ASP A 32 13.70 -9.40 -1.56
CA ASP A 32 14.45 -10.11 -0.52
C ASP A 32 15.69 -10.82 -1.06
N SER A 33 15.59 -11.44 -2.24
CA SER A 33 16.73 -12.11 -2.87
C SER A 33 17.79 -11.11 -3.34
N ALA A 34 17.38 -9.92 -3.79
CA ALA A 34 18.27 -8.82 -4.14
C ALA A 34 19.06 -8.23 -2.95
N ARG A 35 18.69 -8.55 -1.70
CA ARG A 35 19.36 -8.05 -0.48
C ARG A 35 20.67 -8.78 -0.16
N ARG A 36 20.96 -9.93 -0.80
CA ARG A 36 22.16 -10.73 -0.51
C ARG A 36 23.32 -10.32 -1.42
N PRO A 37 24.50 -9.95 -0.89
CA PRO A 37 25.66 -9.62 -1.70
C PRO A 37 26.29 -10.92 -2.25
N THR A 38 26.03 -11.26 -3.50
CA THR A 38 26.79 -12.28 -4.25
C THR A 38 27.90 -11.64 -5.07
N ILE A 39 29.01 -12.35 -5.33
CA ILE A 39 30.20 -11.85 -6.06
C ILE A 39 29.87 -11.39 -7.50
N THR A 40 28.71 -11.80 -8.05
CA THR A 40 28.15 -11.32 -9.32
C THR A 40 27.47 -9.93 -9.22
N ASN A 41 27.34 -9.35 -8.02
CA ASN A 41 26.66 -8.07 -7.75
C ASN A 41 27.56 -6.83 -7.84
N VAL A 42 28.56 -6.81 -8.74
CA VAL A 42 29.15 -5.53 -9.15
C VAL A 42 28.07 -4.64 -9.83
N LEU A 43 26.99 -5.25 -10.35
CA LEU A 43 25.75 -4.59 -10.80
C LEU A 43 24.61 -4.59 -9.76
N GLY A 44 24.80 -5.18 -8.57
CA GLY A 44 23.81 -5.10 -7.47
C GLY A 44 23.66 -3.68 -6.91
N LEU A 45 24.54 -2.78 -7.32
CA LEU A 45 24.43 -1.33 -7.17
C LEU A 45 23.21 -0.75 -7.91
N LEU A 46 22.71 -1.40 -8.97
CA LEU A 46 21.49 -1.01 -9.68
C LEU A 46 20.27 -1.83 -9.23
N ALA A 47 20.41 -2.68 -8.22
CA ALA A 47 19.30 -3.49 -7.75
C ALA A 47 18.24 -2.59 -7.10
N GLU A 48 16.97 -2.86 -7.42
CA GLU A 48 15.79 -2.33 -6.70
C GLU A 48 15.74 -2.76 -5.22
N GLY A 49 16.78 -3.43 -4.72
CA GLY A 49 16.96 -3.79 -3.32
C GLY A 49 16.68 -2.59 -2.42
N GLY A 50 15.66 -2.71 -1.60
CA GLY A 50 15.17 -1.63 -0.76
C GLY A 50 14.91 -2.15 0.62
N GLY A 51 15.41 -1.47 1.65
CA GLY A 51 15.21 -1.88 3.04
C GLY A 51 13.83 -1.52 3.59
N ARG A 52 13.18 -0.50 3.01
CA ARG A 52 11.89 0.03 3.47
C ARG A 52 10.80 -0.28 2.46
N ARG A 53 9.74 -0.91 2.94
CA ARG A 53 8.65 -1.43 2.14
C ARG A 53 7.37 -1.36 2.96
N ASN A 54 6.27 -1.11 2.28
CA ASN A 54 4.94 -1.27 2.82
C ASN A 54 4.21 -2.25 1.92
N ALA A 55 3.71 -3.36 2.48
CA ALA A 55 2.77 -4.24 1.81
C ALA A 55 1.42 -4.04 2.50
N MET A 56 0.44 -3.56 1.75
CA MET A 56 -0.87 -3.19 2.29
C MET A 56 -1.92 -4.14 1.74
N SER A 57 -2.76 -4.63 2.65
CA SER A 57 -3.98 -5.37 2.35
C SER A 57 -5.16 -4.43 2.58
N ILE A 58 -5.96 -4.21 1.54
CA ILE A 58 -7.10 -3.30 1.56
C ILE A 58 -8.36 -4.14 1.34
N CYS A 59 -9.14 -4.26 2.41
CA CYS A 59 -10.32 -5.11 2.44
C CYS A 59 -11.60 -4.28 2.28
N ASN A 60 -12.33 -4.48 1.19
CA ASN A 60 -13.65 -3.91 1.01
C ASN A 60 -14.71 -4.78 1.70
N GLY A 61 -15.00 -4.47 2.96
CA GLY A 61 -16.05 -5.15 3.72
C GLY A 61 -17.47 -4.72 3.37
N THR A 62 -17.67 -3.83 2.40
CA THR A 62 -19.00 -3.31 2.04
C THR A 62 -19.70 -4.19 0.99
N GLU A 63 -20.98 -3.94 0.76
CA GLU A 63 -21.79 -4.58 -0.30
C GLU A 63 -21.68 -3.84 -1.65
N LYS A 64 -20.81 -2.84 -1.74
CA LYS A 64 -20.63 -1.99 -2.91
C LYS A 64 -19.20 -2.04 -3.38
N ASP A 65 -19.00 -1.84 -4.67
CA ASP A 65 -17.67 -1.72 -5.24
C ASP A 65 -17.08 -0.36 -4.87
N VAL A 66 -15.76 -0.31 -4.70
CA VAL A 66 -15.03 0.93 -4.43
C VAL A 66 -14.05 1.21 -5.57
N HIS A 67 -13.98 2.47 -5.96
CA HIS A 67 -13.22 2.88 -7.13
C HIS A 67 -11.94 3.58 -6.69
N LEU A 68 -10.80 3.11 -7.15
CA LEU A 68 -9.54 3.81 -6.96
C LEU A 68 -9.59 5.14 -7.72
N ILE A 69 -9.34 6.24 -7.01
CA ILE A 69 -9.19 7.56 -7.63
C ILE A 69 -7.77 7.69 -8.16
N ARG A 70 -6.79 7.58 -7.25
CA ARG A 70 -5.35 7.67 -7.54
C ARG A 70 -4.55 7.29 -6.29
N TRP A 71 -3.24 7.15 -6.44
CA TRP A 71 -2.28 7.22 -5.36
C TRP A 71 -1.26 8.35 -5.60
N TYR A 72 -0.74 8.90 -4.52
CA TYR A 72 0.38 9.84 -4.46
C TYR A 72 1.50 9.20 -3.65
N LEU A 73 2.75 9.40 -4.07
CA LEU A 73 3.93 8.96 -3.32
C LEU A 73 4.74 10.19 -2.96
N GLU A 74 4.90 10.45 -1.66
CA GLU A 74 5.87 11.43 -1.18
C GLU A 74 7.28 10.84 -1.29
N HIS A 75 7.43 9.57 -0.90
CA HIS A 75 8.69 8.84 -0.99
C HIS A 75 8.50 7.42 -1.55
N GLY A 76 9.44 7.03 -2.41
CA GLY A 76 9.53 5.68 -2.95
C GLY A 76 8.81 5.47 -4.27
N HIS A 77 8.51 4.21 -4.57
CA HIS A 77 7.89 3.73 -5.80
C HIS A 77 6.80 2.70 -5.49
N ASN A 78 5.88 2.58 -6.43
CA ASN A 78 4.85 1.56 -6.44
C ASN A 78 5.34 0.38 -7.28
N LYS A 79 5.50 -0.79 -6.67
CA LYS A 79 5.95 -2.01 -7.34
C LYS A 79 4.78 -2.85 -7.84
N VAL A 80 3.72 -2.93 -7.03
CA VAL A 80 2.48 -3.64 -7.36
C VAL A 80 1.33 -2.68 -7.09
N PRO A 81 0.72 -2.11 -8.14
CA PRO A 81 -0.28 -1.07 -7.95
C PRO A 81 -1.60 -1.61 -7.42
N PRO A 82 -2.38 -0.77 -6.72
CA PRO A 82 -3.75 -1.11 -6.35
C PRO A 82 -4.62 -1.31 -7.59
N ILE A 83 -5.62 -2.18 -7.48
CA ILE A 83 -6.61 -2.41 -8.53
C ILE A 83 -7.51 -1.18 -8.66
N ALA A 84 -7.89 -0.87 -9.90
CA ALA A 84 -8.75 0.28 -10.22
C ALA A 84 -10.17 0.16 -9.63
N TYR A 85 -10.72 -1.06 -9.59
CA TYR A 85 -12.05 -1.40 -9.09
C TYR A 85 -11.93 -2.53 -8.08
N LEU A 86 -12.17 -2.25 -6.81
CA LEU A 86 -12.17 -3.25 -5.75
C LEU A 86 -13.62 -3.65 -5.48
N GLU A 87 -14.00 -4.85 -5.92
CA GLU A 87 -15.38 -5.34 -5.80
C GLU A 87 -15.80 -5.47 -4.33
N SER A 88 -17.12 -5.51 -4.10
CA SER A 88 -17.69 -5.84 -2.79
C SER A 88 -17.14 -7.15 -2.22
N LYS A 89 -16.87 -7.16 -0.91
CA LYS A 89 -16.32 -8.33 -0.18
C LYS A 89 -15.03 -8.90 -0.77
N ARG A 90 -14.20 -8.05 -1.38
CA ARG A 90 -12.88 -8.43 -1.88
C ARG A 90 -11.76 -7.75 -1.11
N GLU A 91 -10.58 -8.37 -1.20
CA GLU A 91 -9.34 -7.80 -0.71
C GLU A 91 -8.36 -7.61 -1.87
N ASP A 92 -7.81 -6.40 -1.97
CA ASP A 92 -6.66 -6.08 -2.82
C ASP A 92 -5.37 -6.08 -1.99
N GLN A 93 -4.26 -6.37 -2.67
CA GLN A 93 -2.92 -6.26 -2.10
C GLN A 93 -2.03 -5.45 -3.03
N CYS A 94 -1.29 -4.52 -2.44
CA CYS A 94 -0.36 -3.68 -3.17
C CYS A 94 0.99 -3.61 -2.44
N LEU A 95 2.00 -3.14 -3.16
CA LEU A 95 3.37 -3.08 -2.67
C LEU A 95 4.05 -1.78 -3.05
N TRP A 96 4.54 -1.10 -2.03
CA TRP A 96 5.28 0.15 -2.12
C TRP A 96 6.66 -0.08 -1.49
N HIS A 97 7.67 0.51 -2.09
CA HIS A 97 9.05 0.37 -1.63
C HIS A 97 9.81 1.68 -1.80
N ASN A 98 10.91 1.84 -1.09
CA ASN A 98 11.76 3.02 -1.25
C ASN A 98 12.40 3.09 -2.65
N ALA A 99 13.07 4.21 -2.94
CA ALA A 99 13.65 4.53 -4.24
C ALA A 99 14.90 3.68 -4.64
N GLY A 100 15.05 2.48 -4.06
CA GLY A 100 16.13 1.53 -4.37
C GLY A 100 17.29 1.54 -3.36
N SER A 101 18.36 0.80 -3.70
CA SER A 101 19.44 0.42 -2.76
C SER A 101 20.30 1.58 -2.27
N TRP A 102 20.33 2.69 -3.01
CA TRP A 102 21.19 3.85 -2.73
C TRP A 102 20.44 5.02 -2.12
N ALA A 103 19.12 4.96 -2.10
CA ALA A 103 18.30 6.03 -1.55
C ALA A 103 18.07 5.79 -0.06
N CYS A 104 18.53 6.72 0.77
CA CYS A 104 18.19 6.78 2.19
C CYS A 104 16.77 7.33 2.38
N THR A 105 15.80 6.76 1.65
CA THR A 105 14.40 7.19 1.64
C THR A 105 13.51 6.10 2.21
N GLY A 106 12.38 6.54 2.76
CA GLY A 106 11.30 5.68 3.21
C GLY A 106 10.40 5.22 2.06
N SER A 107 9.24 4.70 2.43
CA SER A 107 8.11 4.46 1.53
C SER A 107 6.87 5.11 2.14
N SER A 108 6.33 6.13 1.46
CA SER A 108 5.22 6.90 1.98
C SER A 108 4.35 7.52 0.91
N GLY A 109 3.10 7.76 1.27
CA GLY A 109 2.13 8.31 0.34
C GLY A 109 0.70 8.20 0.84
N VAL A 110 -0.22 8.46 -0.09
CA VAL A 110 -1.67 8.37 0.12
C VAL A 110 -2.30 7.64 -1.05
N VAL A 111 -3.21 6.70 -0.76
CA VAL A 111 -4.09 6.07 -1.76
C VAL A 111 -5.53 6.45 -1.45
N SER A 112 -6.27 6.84 -2.49
CA SER A 112 -7.63 7.38 -2.36
C SER A 112 -8.63 6.53 -3.12
N TYR A 113 -9.72 6.14 -2.46
CA TYR A 113 -10.83 5.37 -3.03
C TYR A 113 -12.14 6.14 -2.91
N MET A 114 -12.87 6.27 -4.01
CA MET A 114 -14.25 6.71 -4.02
C MET A 114 -15.13 5.55 -3.54
N LEU A 115 -15.84 5.80 -2.45
CA LEU A 115 -16.89 4.96 -1.89
C LEU A 115 -18.25 5.39 -2.45
N ASP A 116 -19.29 4.60 -2.15
CA ASP A 116 -20.68 4.99 -2.45
C ASP A 116 -21.05 6.30 -1.72
N TYR A 117 -22.10 6.97 -2.19
CA TYR A 117 -22.58 8.25 -1.64
C TYR A 117 -21.55 9.40 -1.68
N HIS A 118 -20.71 9.43 -2.71
CA HIS A 118 -19.78 10.54 -2.96
C HIS A 118 -18.82 10.83 -1.80
N THR A 119 -18.46 9.76 -1.08
CA THR A 119 -17.48 9.80 0.00
C THR A 119 -16.17 9.25 -0.51
N THR A 120 -15.04 9.84 -0.13
CA THR A 120 -13.72 9.26 -0.41
C THR A 120 -13.02 8.85 0.85
N LEU A 121 -12.42 7.67 0.81
CA LEU A 121 -11.47 7.18 1.77
C LEU A 121 -10.05 7.49 1.30
N HIS A 122 -9.28 8.14 2.15
CA HIS A 122 -7.86 8.34 1.99
C HIS A 122 -7.12 7.47 3.00
N ILE A 123 -6.17 6.68 2.52
CA ILE A 123 -5.30 5.83 3.33
C ILE A 123 -3.88 6.37 3.15
N MET A 124 -3.35 6.97 4.20
CA MET A 124 -1.99 7.48 4.27
C MET A 124 -1.09 6.45 4.96
N TRP A 125 0.13 6.29 4.47
CA TRP A 125 1.16 5.53 5.16
C TRP A 125 2.50 6.26 5.13
N GLU A 126 3.28 6.08 6.21
CA GLU A 126 4.66 6.52 6.31
C GLU A 126 5.48 5.34 6.84
N CYS A 127 6.51 4.93 6.10
CA CYS A 127 7.52 3.99 6.53
C CYS A 127 8.89 4.65 6.36
N PRO A 128 9.43 5.27 7.42
CA PRO A 128 10.61 6.10 7.30
C PRO A 128 11.88 5.28 7.03
N TYR A 129 12.92 5.95 6.54
CA TYR A 129 14.24 5.33 6.43
C TYR A 129 14.89 5.14 7.79
N ASP A 130 14.88 6.17 8.63
CA ASP A 130 15.57 6.21 9.92
C ASP A 130 14.59 6.07 11.09
N PHE A 131 14.63 4.91 11.74
CA PHE A 131 13.80 4.62 12.91
C PHE A 131 14.37 5.15 14.23
N ASN A 132 15.54 5.80 14.22
CA ASN A 132 16.03 6.48 15.41
C ASN A 132 15.31 7.82 15.66
N LEU A 133 14.74 8.41 14.60
CA LEU A 133 14.10 9.73 14.63
C LEU A 133 12.60 9.69 14.30
N TYR A 134 12.16 8.68 13.54
CA TYR A 134 10.79 8.59 13.02
C TYR A 134 10.20 7.19 13.23
N ASP A 135 8.87 7.11 13.30
CA ASP A 135 8.14 5.86 13.41
C ASP A 135 7.26 5.59 12.19
N ASN A 136 6.73 4.37 12.08
CA ASN A 136 5.71 4.07 11.09
C ASN A 136 4.39 4.76 11.46
N PHE A 137 3.73 5.36 10.48
CA PHE A 137 2.38 5.91 10.64
C PHE A 137 1.41 5.35 9.60
N ILE A 138 0.16 5.21 10.02
CA ILE A 138 -0.97 4.93 9.13
C ILE A 138 -2.12 5.87 9.50
N GLY A 139 -2.67 6.54 8.49
CA GLY A 139 -3.76 7.50 8.63
C GLY A 139 -4.94 7.10 7.78
N LEU A 140 -6.15 7.26 8.32
CA LEU A 140 -7.40 7.06 7.59
C LEU A 140 -8.22 8.34 7.68
N LEU A 141 -8.66 8.85 6.53
CA LEU A 141 -9.50 10.04 6.45
C LEU A 141 -10.67 9.80 5.49
N LEU A 142 -11.88 10.15 5.93
CA LEU A 142 -13.08 10.14 5.10
C LEU A 142 -13.49 11.58 4.78
N THR A 143 -13.80 11.86 3.52
CA THR A 143 -14.28 13.18 3.06
C THR A 143 -15.55 13.04 2.23
N SER A 144 -16.52 13.95 2.39
CA SER A 144 -17.72 14.06 1.54
C SER A 144 -17.58 15.17 0.48
N GLU A 145 -18.35 15.12 -0.59
CA GLU A 145 -18.09 15.76 -1.89
C GLU A 145 -17.87 17.30 -2.02
N LYS A 146 -17.42 17.66 -3.24
CA LYS A 146 -16.89 18.90 -3.88
C LYS A 146 -15.41 19.24 -3.73
N GLN A 147 -14.67 18.66 -2.79
CA GLN A 147 -13.25 19.02 -2.60
C GLN A 147 -12.23 17.92 -2.88
N LEU A 148 -12.62 16.85 -3.58
CA LEU A 148 -11.72 15.74 -3.89
C LEU A 148 -10.72 16.08 -4.99
N LYS A 149 -9.73 16.87 -4.57
CA LYS A 149 -8.43 17.04 -5.19
C LYS A 149 -7.76 15.68 -5.13
N ASN A 150 -7.34 15.18 -6.28
CA ASN A 150 -6.51 13.99 -6.36
C ASN A 150 -5.46 13.98 -5.24
N PRO A 151 -5.13 12.82 -4.65
CA PRO A 151 -4.07 12.77 -3.64
C PRO A 151 -2.82 13.47 -4.16
N ASP A 152 -2.29 14.38 -3.35
CA ASP A 152 -1.15 15.22 -3.63
C ASP A 152 -0.37 15.50 -2.32
N LYS A 153 0.71 16.28 -2.43
CA LYS A 153 1.57 16.67 -1.31
C LYS A 153 0.88 17.49 -0.20
N HIS A 154 -0.32 18.01 -0.45
CA HIS A 154 -1.06 18.81 0.53
C HIS A 154 -2.05 17.97 1.32
N LEU A 155 -2.48 16.85 0.74
CA LEU A 155 -3.27 15.83 1.43
C LEU A 155 -2.41 14.91 2.30
N PHE A 156 -1.17 14.63 1.87
CA PHE A 156 -0.17 13.93 2.67
C PHE A 156 0.35 14.82 3.81
#